data_AF-A0A938LH54-F1
#
_entry.id   AF-A0A938LH54-F1
#
_cell.length_a   1.000
_cell.length_b   1.000
_cell.length_c   1.000
_cell.angle_alpha   90.00
_cell.angle_beta   90.00
_cell.angle_gamma   90.00
#
_symmetry.space_group_name_H-M   'P 1'
#
loop_
_entity.id
_entity.type
_entity.pdbx_description
1 polymer ?
#
loop_
_entity_poly.entity_id
_entity_poly.type
_entity_poly.pdbx_seq_one_letter_code
_entity_poly.pdbx_strand_id
1 'polypeptide(L)'
;MPVDPPKTMLLIAAWPDRLVAPELVVWGMQHKFRRIQWYSQRFVECAYNAAVQKLALPSDCDHFVFADRDMRPGPDTEAFLAAEGDLVACKYDVSNKETWADPHTMHCGLWRCTRKVLEAIKPPWFQRALSEDGTHEKICVCMYFRDKARAAGFQVVRAGWCDHDAGPRTH
;
A
#
# COMPACT_ATOMS: atom_id res chain seq x y z
N MET A 1 10.13 -4.94 11.80
CA MET A 1 9.32 -5.89 12.60
C MET A 1 8.31 -6.59 11.69
N PRO A 2 7.99 -7.87 11.92
CA PRO A 2 6.86 -8.55 11.29
C PRO A 2 5.53 -7.87 11.66
N VAL A 3 4.46 -8.18 10.90
CA VAL A 3 3.09 -7.70 11.18
C VAL A 3 2.54 -8.35 12.46
N ASP A 4 1.90 -7.56 13.33
CA ASP A 4 1.14 -8.03 14.50
C ASP A 4 -0.38 -7.93 14.22
N PRO A 5 -1.07 -9.04 13.87
CA PRO A 5 -2.44 -8.96 13.36
C PRO A 5 -3.47 -8.30 14.33
N PRO A 6 -3.48 -8.60 15.64
CA PRO A 6 -4.29 -7.89 16.65
C PRO A 6 -4.11 -6.37 16.72
N LYS A 7 -3.03 -5.84 16.14
CA LYS A 7 -2.70 -4.41 16.06
C LYS A 7 -2.64 -3.88 14.63
N THR A 8 -3.13 -4.67 13.67
CA THR A 8 -3.08 -4.33 12.24
C THR A 8 -4.43 -3.89 11.73
N MET A 9 -4.44 -2.78 11.00
CA MET A 9 -5.59 -2.32 10.22
C MET A 9 -5.32 -2.52 8.73
N LEU A 10 -6.26 -3.14 8.02
CA LEU A 10 -6.31 -3.18 6.56
C LEU A 10 -7.16 -2.01 6.05
N LEU A 11 -6.57 -1.17 5.21
CA LEU A 11 -7.13 0.03 4.62
C LEU A 11 -7.26 -0.17 3.11
N ILE A 12 -8.49 -0.18 2.59
CA ILE A 12 -8.75 -0.51 1.19
C ILE A 12 -9.30 0.70 0.43
N ALA A 13 -8.58 1.12 -0.62
CA ALA A 13 -8.99 2.17 -1.54
C ALA A 13 -10.06 1.64 -2.52
N ALA A 14 -11.32 1.98 -2.29
CA ALA A 14 -12.47 1.39 -2.96
C ALA A 14 -13.23 2.37 -3.88
N TRP A 15 -12.51 3.28 -4.55
CA TRP A 15 -13.08 4.10 -5.63
C TRP A 15 -13.08 3.31 -6.96
N PRO A 16 -14.03 3.51 -7.89
CA PRO A 16 -15.23 4.36 -7.81
C PRO A 16 -16.46 3.75 -7.14
N ASP A 17 -16.60 2.44 -7.13
CA ASP A 17 -17.90 1.77 -6.90
C ASP A 17 -18.01 1.05 -5.54
N ARG A 18 -16.96 1.12 -4.71
CA ARG A 18 -16.84 0.44 -3.40
C ARG A 18 -16.77 -1.09 -3.46
N LEU A 19 -16.63 -1.69 -4.64
CA LEU A 19 -16.39 -3.12 -4.77
C LEU A 19 -14.91 -3.42 -4.53
N VAL A 20 -14.65 -4.51 -3.84
CA VAL A 20 -13.30 -4.96 -3.50
C VAL A 20 -13.17 -6.43 -3.85
N ALA A 21 -11.99 -6.83 -4.31
CA ALA A 21 -11.66 -8.22 -4.56
C ALA A 21 -11.95 -9.07 -3.30
N PRO A 22 -12.81 -10.11 -3.40
CA PRO A 22 -13.17 -10.91 -2.23
C PRO A 22 -11.94 -11.56 -1.59
N GLU A 23 -10.93 -11.91 -2.38
CA GLU A 23 -9.65 -12.47 -1.92
C GLU A 23 -8.98 -11.56 -0.89
N LEU A 24 -8.98 -10.24 -1.12
CA LEU A 24 -8.37 -9.27 -0.20
C LEU A 24 -9.09 -9.23 1.15
N VAL A 25 -10.43 -9.30 1.13
CA VAL A 25 -11.24 -9.30 2.36
C VAL A 25 -11.07 -10.61 3.12
N VAL A 26 -11.17 -11.75 2.42
CA VAL A 26 -10.98 -13.08 3.00
C VAL A 26 -9.59 -13.21 3.59
N TRP A 27 -8.57 -12.74 2.88
CA TRP A 27 -7.19 -12.71 3.35
C TRP A 27 -7.04 -11.91 4.65
N GLY A 28 -7.58 -10.69 4.70
CA GLY A 28 -7.55 -9.89 5.94
C GLY A 28 -8.26 -10.56 7.12
N MET A 29 -9.37 -11.28 6.86
CA MET A 29 -10.09 -12.05 7.88
C MET A 29 -9.32 -13.28 8.35
N GLN A 30 -8.69 -14.03 7.43
CA GLN A 30 -7.89 -15.22 7.74
C GLN A 30 -6.70 -14.88 8.63
N HIS A 31 -6.04 -13.74 8.38
CA HIS A 31 -4.96 -13.25 9.23
C HIS A 31 -5.45 -12.60 10.52
N LYS A 32 -6.76 -12.44 10.71
CA LYS A 32 -7.36 -11.84 11.91
C LYS A 32 -6.84 -10.42 12.15
N PHE A 33 -6.74 -9.61 11.10
CA PHE A 33 -6.46 -8.19 11.27
C PHE A 33 -7.53 -7.54 12.15
N ARG A 34 -7.09 -6.70 13.08
CA ARG A 34 -7.95 -6.02 14.05
C ARG A 34 -9.14 -5.33 13.39
N ARG A 35 -8.90 -4.66 12.27
CA ARG A 35 -9.89 -3.89 11.53
C ARG A 35 -9.65 -3.99 10.03
N ILE A 36 -10.74 -4.03 9.27
CA ILE A 36 -10.76 -3.86 7.82
C ILE A 36 -11.64 -2.65 7.53
N GLN A 37 -11.09 -1.65 6.84
CA GLN A 37 -11.71 -0.35 6.65
C GLN A 37 -11.59 0.09 5.20
N TRP A 38 -12.72 0.47 4.60
CA TRP A 38 -12.77 1.01 3.25
C TRP A 38 -12.72 2.53 3.30
N TYR A 39 -12.03 3.11 2.31
CA TYR A 39 -12.10 4.53 2.01
C TYR A 39 -12.23 4.72 0.50
N SER A 40 -12.91 5.78 0.07
CA SER A 40 -13.21 5.98 -1.34
C SER A 40 -13.17 7.46 -1.66
N GLN A 41 -12.20 7.85 -2.49
CA GLN A 41 -12.09 9.18 -3.08
C GLN A 41 -11.54 9.05 -4.50
N ARG A 42 -11.97 9.96 -5.39
CA ARG A 42 -11.61 9.93 -6.81
C ARG A 42 -10.11 10.02 -7.08
N PHE A 43 -9.43 10.92 -6.37
CA PHE A 43 -8.00 11.14 -6.54
C PHE A 43 -7.25 10.31 -5.51
N VAL A 44 -6.33 9.46 -5.98
CA VAL A 44 -5.66 8.44 -5.16
C VAL A 44 -4.79 9.06 -4.06
N GLU A 45 -4.13 10.18 -4.36
CA GLU A 45 -3.38 10.98 -3.39
C GLU A 45 -4.29 11.52 -2.28
N CYS A 46 -5.49 11.98 -2.60
CA CYS A 46 -6.46 12.45 -1.61
C CYS A 46 -7.01 11.28 -0.79
N ALA A 47 -7.26 10.14 -1.44
CA ALA A 47 -7.71 8.91 -0.80
C ALA A 47 -6.71 8.43 0.26
N TYR A 48 -5.42 8.29 -0.11
CA TYR A 48 -4.37 7.87 0.81
C TYR A 48 -4.13 8.89 1.93
N ASN A 49 -4.06 10.18 1.64
CA ASN A 49 -3.91 11.20 2.70
C ASN A 49 -5.09 11.16 3.68
N ALA A 50 -6.33 11.01 3.19
CA ALA A 50 -7.50 10.90 4.05
C ALA A 50 -7.48 9.61 4.88
N ALA A 51 -7.04 8.49 4.30
CA ALA A 51 -6.87 7.23 5.03
C ALA A 51 -5.85 7.38 6.16
N VAL A 52 -4.69 8.02 5.91
CA VAL A 52 -3.70 8.28 6.96
C VAL A 52 -4.25 9.20 8.05
N GLN A 53 -4.80 10.35 7.64
CA GLN A 53 -5.23 11.40 8.56
C GLN A 53 -6.46 11.02 9.39
N LYS A 54 -7.45 10.35 8.79
CA LYS A 54 -8.76 10.13 9.40
C LYS A 54 -8.97 8.72 9.92
N LEU A 55 -8.19 7.74 9.46
CA LEU A 55 -8.38 6.33 9.82
C LEU A 55 -7.14 5.77 10.52
N ALA A 56 -5.97 5.82 9.89
CA ALA A 56 -4.76 5.17 10.40
C ALA A 56 -4.26 5.82 11.70
N LEU A 57 -3.84 7.08 11.65
CA LEU A 57 -3.23 7.76 12.80
C LEU A 57 -4.19 7.93 13.99
N PRO A 58 -5.50 8.20 13.80
CA PRO A 58 -6.46 8.23 14.91
C PRO A 58 -6.80 6.87 15.52
N SER A 59 -6.44 5.75 14.87
CA SER A 59 -6.74 4.42 15.41
C SER A 59 -5.83 4.02 16.57
N ASP A 60 -6.13 2.89 17.19
CA ASP A 60 -5.31 2.21 18.21
C ASP A 60 -4.38 1.13 17.59
N CYS A 61 -4.22 1.12 16.26
CA CYS A 61 -3.36 0.18 15.56
C CYS A 61 -1.92 0.68 15.47
N ASP A 62 -0.97 -0.24 15.47
CA ASP A 62 0.47 0.03 15.30
C ASP A 62 0.95 -0.31 13.88
N HIS A 63 0.19 -1.12 13.16
CA HIS A 63 0.50 -1.59 11.81
C HIS A 63 -0.65 -1.27 10.86
N PHE A 64 -0.30 -0.89 9.63
CA PHE A 64 -1.25 -0.52 8.60
C PHE A 64 -0.91 -1.26 7.31
N VAL A 65 -1.85 -2.02 6.77
CA VAL A 65 -1.80 -2.56 5.42
C VAL A 65 -2.69 -1.71 4.56
N PHE A 66 -2.16 -1.15 3.48
CA PHE A 66 -2.90 -0.39 2.49
C PHE A 66 -2.99 -1.21 1.21
N ALA A 67 -4.17 -1.21 0.61
CA ALA A 67 -4.43 -1.97 -0.60
C ALA A 67 -5.34 -1.20 -1.56
N ASP A 68 -5.04 -1.28 -2.85
CA ASP A 68 -5.99 -0.99 -3.91
C ASP A 68 -7.04 -2.12 -3.97
N ARG A 69 -8.26 -1.75 -4.36
CA ARG A 69 -9.45 -2.63 -4.33
C ARG A 69 -9.34 -3.92 -5.15
N ASP A 70 -8.48 -3.95 -6.15
CA ASP A 70 -8.33 -5.01 -7.14
C ASP A 70 -7.12 -5.92 -6.87
N MET A 71 -6.38 -5.66 -5.81
CA MET A 71 -5.34 -6.59 -5.34
C MET A 71 -5.95 -7.92 -4.89
N ARG A 72 -5.31 -9.03 -5.26
CA ARG A 72 -5.72 -10.40 -4.94
C ARG A 72 -4.58 -11.12 -4.23
N PRO A 73 -4.51 -11.01 -2.88
CA PRO A 73 -3.54 -11.76 -2.10
C PRO A 73 -3.73 -13.28 -2.29
N GLY A 74 -2.61 -13.99 -2.38
CA GLY A 74 -2.57 -15.45 -2.47
C GLY A 74 -1.45 -16.01 -1.59
N PRO A 75 -1.09 -17.30 -1.70
CA PRO A 75 -0.08 -17.92 -0.84
C PRO A 75 1.27 -17.19 -0.80
N ASP A 76 1.65 -16.52 -1.89
CA ASP A 76 2.92 -15.80 -1.98
C ASP A 76 2.93 -14.44 -1.23
N THR A 77 1.78 -13.97 -0.70
CA THR A 77 1.73 -12.76 0.15
C THR A 77 2.16 -13.02 1.59
N GLU A 78 2.37 -14.27 2.01
CA GLU A 78 2.86 -14.56 3.36
C GLU A 78 4.23 -13.94 3.63
N ALA A 79 5.12 -13.98 2.63
CA ALA A 79 6.44 -13.35 2.74
C ALA A 79 6.34 -11.82 2.93
N PHE A 80 5.29 -11.17 2.41
CA PHE A 80 5.04 -9.75 2.62
C PHE A 80 4.68 -9.44 4.09
N LEU A 81 3.86 -10.28 4.72
CA LEU A 81 3.49 -10.13 6.13
C LEU A 81 4.66 -10.46 7.07
N ALA A 82 5.41 -11.52 6.75
CA ALA A 82 6.53 -12.01 7.56
C ALA A 82 7.79 -11.14 7.47
N ALA A 83 7.95 -10.36 6.39
CA ALA A 83 9.16 -9.58 6.17
C ALA A 83 9.51 -8.65 7.34
N GLU A 84 10.80 -8.45 7.58
CA GLU A 84 11.23 -7.45 8.53
C GLU A 84 11.29 -6.09 7.84
N GLY A 85 10.65 -5.09 8.43
CA GLY A 85 10.76 -3.71 7.98
C GLY A 85 9.63 -2.86 8.52
N ASP A 86 9.87 -1.55 8.62
CA ASP A 86 8.84 -0.58 8.97
C ASP A 86 8.00 -0.14 7.78
N LEU A 87 8.52 -0.27 6.55
CA LEU A 87 7.82 -0.01 5.29
C LEU A 87 8.09 -1.18 4.34
N VAL A 88 7.05 -1.91 3.98
CA VAL A 88 7.16 -3.10 3.12
C VAL A 88 6.17 -2.99 1.98
N ALA A 89 6.61 -3.28 0.75
CA ALA A 89 5.78 -3.31 -0.43
C ALA A 89 5.71 -4.74 -1.00
N CYS A 90 4.50 -5.16 -1.36
CA CYS A 90 4.30 -6.42 -2.07
C CYS A 90 4.60 -6.22 -3.55
N LYS A 91 5.21 -7.21 -4.18
CA LYS A 91 5.41 -7.22 -5.64
C LYS A 91 4.15 -7.70 -6.34
N TYR A 92 3.98 -7.28 -7.59
CA TYR A 92 2.91 -7.69 -8.49
C TYR A 92 3.29 -7.26 -9.92
N ASP A 93 2.57 -7.76 -10.93
CA ASP A 93 2.80 -7.35 -12.30
C ASP A 93 2.41 -5.88 -12.53
N VAL A 94 3.33 -5.13 -13.11
CA VAL A 94 3.13 -3.74 -13.54
C VAL A 94 3.40 -3.64 -15.03
N SER A 95 2.81 -2.64 -15.70
CA SER A 95 2.94 -2.45 -17.15
C SER A 95 4.39 -2.37 -17.63
N ASN A 96 5.28 -1.79 -16.82
CA ASN A 96 6.71 -1.77 -17.07
C ASN A 96 7.43 -2.84 -16.24
N LYS A 97 7.73 -4.00 -16.84
CA LYS A 97 8.36 -5.14 -16.17
C LYS A 97 9.74 -4.85 -15.57
N GLU A 98 10.46 -3.83 -16.07
CA GLU A 98 11.77 -3.44 -15.55
C GLU A 98 11.69 -2.65 -14.26
N THR A 99 10.50 -2.23 -13.85
CA THR A 99 10.29 -1.36 -12.69
C THR A 99 10.81 -1.96 -11.38
N TRP A 100 10.82 -3.29 -11.28
CA TRP A 100 11.34 -4.01 -10.11
C TRP A 100 12.88 -4.18 -10.13
N ALA A 101 13.57 -3.76 -11.19
CA ALA A 101 15.04 -3.78 -11.23
C ALA A 101 15.66 -2.78 -10.23
N ASP A 102 15.00 -1.65 -9.96
CA ASP A 102 15.41 -0.73 -8.90
C ASP A 102 15.00 -1.31 -7.52
N PRO A 103 15.97 -1.61 -6.62
CA PRO A 103 15.70 -2.17 -5.30
C PRO A 103 14.88 -1.26 -4.40
N HIS A 104 14.82 0.03 -4.72
CA HIS A 104 14.07 1.04 -3.98
C HIS A 104 12.70 1.31 -4.56
N THR A 105 12.27 0.66 -5.65
CA THR A 105 10.93 0.89 -6.17
C THR A 105 9.86 0.45 -5.18
N MET A 106 8.83 1.26 -5.05
CA MET A 106 7.61 0.96 -4.32
C MET A 106 6.41 1.30 -5.19
N HIS A 107 5.42 0.39 -5.21
CA HIS A 107 4.08 0.70 -5.71
C HIS A 107 3.05 0.53 -4.60
N CYS A 108 1.98 1.31 -4.67
CA CYS A 108 0.97 1.38 -3.62
C CYS A 108 -0.16 0.36 -3.77
N GLY A 109 -0.09 -0.58 -4.71
CA GLY A 109 -1.11 -1.62 -4.89
C GLY A 109 -1.37 -2.41 -3.62
N LEU A 110 -0.34 -3.05 -3.04
CA LEU A 110 -0.41 -3.67 -1.72
C LEU A 110 0.89 -3.39 -0.95
N TRP A 111 0.77 -2.66 0.15
CA TRP A 111 1.92 -2.29 0.99
C TRP A 111 1.53 -2.18 2.46
N ARG A 112 2.52 -2.15 3.33
CA ARG A 112 2.29 -1.94 4.75
C ARG A 112 3.33 -1.03 5.36
N CYS A 113 2.96 -0.39 6.45
CA CYS A 113 3.89 0.32 7.29
C CYS A 113 3.56 0.21 8.78
N THR A 114 4.53 0.56 9.62
CA THR A 114 4.30 0.83 11.04
C THR A 114 3.84 2.28 11.22
N ARG A 115 3.15 2.53 12.33
CA ARG A 115 2.78 3.87 12.79
C ARG A 115 3.95 4.87 12.78
N LYS A 116 5.15 4.42 13.15
CA LYS A 116 6.37 5.23 13.14
C LYS A 116 6.65 5.88 11.79
N VAL A 117 6.39 5.16 10.68
CA VAL A 117 6.59 5.71 9.33
C VAL A 117 5.62 6.86 9.07
N LEU A 118 4.34 6.67 9.38
CA LEU A 118 3.32 7.69 9.15
C LEU A 118 3.54 8.93 10.03
N GLU A 119 3.98 8.75 11.27
CA GLU A 119 4.24 9.86 12.21
C GLU A 119 5.51 10.64 11.89
N ALA A 120 6.53 10.00 11.32
CA ALA A 120 7.78 10.67 10.96
C ALA A 120 7.66 11.55 9.70
N ILE A 121 6.66 11.29 8.86
CA ILE A 121 6.44 12.03 7.61
C ILE A 121 5.50 13.21 7.88
N LYS A 122 5.97 14.44 7.62
CA LYS A 122 5.10 15.63 7.64
C LYS A 122 4.07 15.58 6.50
N PRO A 123 2.78 15.87 6.73
CA PRO A 123 1.79 15.95 5.66
C PRO A 123 2.16 16.96 4.55
N PRO A 124 1.71 16.77 3.30
CA PRO A 124 0.94 15.61 2.82
C PRO A 124 1.83 14.36 2.75
N TRP A 125 1.28 13.18 3.04
CA TRP A 125 2.01 11.91 2.90
C TRP A 125 2.13 11.51 1.43
N PHE A 126 1.10 11.80 0.65
CA PHE A 126 0.97 11.40 -0.75
C PHE A 126 0.73 12.63 -1.63
N GLN A 127 1.41 12.69 -2.76
CA GLN A 127 1.21 13.76 -3.75
C GLN A 127 1.60 13.23 -5.13
N ARG A 128 0.86 13.68 -6.15
CA ARG A 128 1.24 13.53 -7.55
C ARG A 128 1.72 14.88 -8.08
N ALA A 129 2.80 14.88 -8.84
CA ALA A 129 3.30 16.08 -9.50
C ALA A 129 3.36 15.86 -11.01
N LEU A 130 2.82 16.81 -11.77
CA LEU A 130 2.90 16.83 -13.23
C LEU A 130 4.04 17.73 -13.70
N SER A 131 4.42 17.60 -14.96
CA SER A 131 5.25 18.57 -15.67
C SER A 131 4.55 19.94 -15.75
N GLU A 132 5.32 20.99 -16.04
CA GLU A 132 4.81 22.37 -16.08
C GLU A 132 3.72 22.57 -17.14
N ASP A 133 3.83 21.86 -18.26
CA ASP A 133 2.84 21.80 -19.33
C ASP A 133 1.68 20.83 -19.04
N GLY A 134 1.72 20.10 -17.92
CA GLY A 134 0.69 19.16 -17.49
C GLY A 134 0.58 17.88 -18.32
N THR A 135 1.56 17.59 -19.19
CA THR A 135 1.47 16.48 -20.16
C THR A 135 2.05 15.16 -19.63
N HIS A 136 2.94 15.21 -18.64
CA HIS A 136 3.61 14.03 -18.10
C HIS A 136 3.61 14.04 -16.57
N GLU A 137 3.62 12.85 -15.97
CA GLU A 137 3.82 12.71 -14.54
C GLU A 137 5.32 12.85 -14.21
N LYS A 138 5.67 13.86 -13.40
CA LYS A 138 7.04 14.04 -12.87
C LYS A 138 7.29 13.14 -11.67
N ILE A 139 6.29 12.97 -10.80
CA ILE A 139 6.38 12.17 -9.58
C ILE A 139 5.06 11.45 -9.36
N CYS A 140 5.11 10.12 -9.35
CA CYS A 140 3.96 9.30 -9.00
C CYS A 140 3.73 9.27 -7.48
N VAL A 141 2.50 8.99 -7.09
CA VAL A 141 2.06 9.00 -5.68
C VAL A 141 2.89 8.05 -4.80
N CYS A 142 3.25 6.88 -5.33
CA CYS A 142 4.04 5.89 -4.62
C CYS A 142 5.46 6.39 -4.36
N MET A 143 6.09 7.00 -5.37
CA MET A 143 7.46 7.50 -5.30
C MET A 143 7.55 8.69 -4.34
N TYR A 144 6.55 9.58 -4.33
CA TYR A 144 6.50 10.70 -3.39
C TYR A 144 6.50 10.22 -1.94
N PHE A 145 5.62 9.28 -1.58
CA PHE A 145 5.56 8.74 -0.22
C PHE A 145 6.85 8.01 0.16
N ARG A 146 7.36 7.18 -0.76
CA ARG A 146 8.63 6.48 -0.61
C ARG A 146 9.77 7.43 -0.30
N ASP A 147 9.92 8.49 -1.08
CA ASP A 147 11.04 9.42 -0.93
C ASP A 147 10.98 10.17 0.39
N LYS A 148 9.77 10.49 0.87
CA LYS A 148 9.58 11.07 2.22
C LYS A 148 9.88 10.08 3.33
N ALA A 149 9.48 8.82 3.18
CA ALA A 149 9.85 7.77 4.14
C ALA A 149 11.37 7.59 4.21
N ARG A 150 12.05 7.59 3.05
CA ARG A 150 13.52 7.53 2.98
C ARG A 150 14.20 8.73 3.61
N ALA A 151 13.70 9.94 3.34
CA ALA A 151 14.19 11.16 3.98
C ALA A 151 14.03 11.14 5.50
N ALA A 152 13.02 10.42 6.01
CA ALA A 152 12.81 10.18 7.44
C ALA A 152 13.63 9.00 8.01
N GLY A 153 14.52 8.38 7.21
CA GLY A 153 15.42 7.32 7.63
C GLY A 153 14.88 5.90 7.48
N PHE A 154 13.71 5.72 6.86
CA PHE A 154 13.14 4.39 6.63
C PHE A 154 13.60 3.79 5.31
N GLN A 155 13.68 2.46 5.27
CA GLN A 155 13.95 1.70 4.05
C GLN A 155 12.69 0.96 3.60
N VAL A 156 12.52 0.88 2.28
CA VAL A 156 11.49 0.05 1.67
C VAL A 156 12.04 -1.36 1.55
N VAL A 157 11.32 -2.32 2.11
CA VAL A 157 11.58 -3.74 1.89
C VAL A 157 10.57 -4.26 0.89
N ARG A 158 11.00 -5.09 -0.05
CA ARG A 158 10.13 -5.74 -1.03
C ARG A 158 10.04 -7.21 -0.71
N ALA A 159 8.84 -7.70 -0.47
CA ALA A 159 8.64 -9.09 -0.09
C ALA A 159 7.26 -9.58 -0.54
N GLY A 160 7.16 -10.87 -0.80
CA GLY A 160 5.94 -11.50 -1.30
C GLY A 160 5.55 -11.10 -2.71
N TRP A 161 4.45 -11.71 -3.16
CA TRP A 161 3.82 -11.47 -4.45
C TRP A 161 2.30 -11.48 -4.30
N CYS A 162 1.64 -10.57 -5.01
CA CYS A 162 0.18 -10.44 -5.06
C CYS A 162 -0.25 -10.33 -6.52
N ASP A 163 -1.46 -10.78 -6.86
CA ASP A 163 -2.01 -10.57 -8.20
C ASP A 163 -2.81 -9.25 -8.25
N HIS A 164 -2.87 -8.66 -9.43
CA HIS A 164 -3.66 -7.45 -9.74
C HIS A 164 -4.68 -7.70 -10.87
N ASP A 165 -4.65 -8.90 -11.48
CA ASP A 165 -5.50 -9.26 -12.63
C ASP A 165 -6.55 -10.32 -12.27
N ALA A 166 -7.73 -10.21 -12.88
CA ALA A 166 -8.82 -11.18 -12.77
C ALA A 166 -8.72 -12.32 -13.81
N GLY A 167 -7.71 -12.29 -14.68
CA GLY A 167 -7.54 -13.24 -15.77
C GLY A 167 -7.02 -14.61 -15.31
N PRO A 168 -7.36 -15.71 -16.00
CA PRO A 168 -6.76 -17.01 -15.73
C PRO A 168 -5.24 -16.92 -15.95
N ARG A 169 -4.46 -17.32 -14.94
CA ARG A 169 -3.01 -17.49 -15.06
C ARG A 169 -2.75 -18.55 -16.15
N THR A 170 -2.29 -18.15 -17.33
CA THR A 170 -1.71 -19.10 -18.27
C THR A 170 -0.31 -19.42 -17.78
N HIS A 171 -0.15 -20.63 -17.24
CA HIS A 171 1.15 -21.24 -16.92
C HIS A 171 1.99 -21.46 -18.17
#